data_AF-A0A931NEK9-F1
#
_entry.id   AF-A0A931NEK9-F1
#
_cell.length_a   1.000
_cell.length_b   1.000
_cell.length_c   1.000
_cell.angle_alpha   90.00
_cell.angle_beta   90.00
_cell.angle_gamma   90.00
#
_symmetry.space_group_name_H-M   'P 1'
#
loop_
_entity.id
_entity.type
_entity.pdbx_description
1 polymer ?
#
loop_
_entity_poly.entity_id
_entity_poly.type
_entity_poly.pdbx_seq_one_letter_code
_entity_poly.pdbx_strand_id
1 'polypeptide(L)'
;MGWHLLLWGVLAVLASLWSLLYLLLRSLVHWTGWKQGVEGVKQLPSLDLPPWLMEILGIGWIERFQAVLADWAPEFQAWVQSWPDVSAWLSAALVWGWGLGLGLLALAGLLGSVLIRAGQRLQARTEGR
;
A
#
# COMPACT_ATOMS: atom_id res chain seq x y z
N MET A 1 -12.31 8.44 25.30
CA MET A 1 -12.47 7.50 24.17
C MET A 1 -12.17 8.13 22.79
N GLY A 2 -12.76 9.28 22.43
CA GLY A 2 -12.73 9.81 21.04
C GLY A 2 -11.34 9.93 20.38
N TRP A 3 -10.33 10.43 21.10
CA TRP A 3 -8.98 10.58 20.55
C TRP A 3 -8.28 9.28 20.15
N HIS A 4 -8.57 8.18 20.87
CA HIS A 4 -8.02 6.87 20.48
C HIS A 4 -8.72 6.36 19.21
N LEU A 5 -10.05 6.52 19.11
CA LEU A 5 -10.81 6.14 17.91
C LEU A 5 -10.34 6.92 16.67
N LEU A 6 -10.08 8.21 16.81
CA LEU A 6 -9.55 9.04 15.72
C LEU A 6 -8.16 8.58 15.29
N LEU A 7 -7.24 8.37 16.25
CA LEU A 7 -5.88 7.89 15.95
C LEU A 7 -5.90 6.55 15.22
N TRP A 8 -6.61 5.56 15.77
CA TRP A 8 -6.70 4.23 15.18
C TRP A 8 -7.49 4.21 13.88
N GLY A 9 -8.49 5.09 13.72
CA GLY A 9 -9.21 5.27 12.47
C GLY A 9 -8.31 5.77 11.34
N VAL A 10 -7.50 6.80 11.61
CA VAL A 10 -6.51 7.31 10.63
C VAL A 10 -5.47 6.23 10.29
N LEU A 11 -4.95 5.51 11.30
CA LEU A 11 -4.00 4.42 11.07
C LEU A 11 -4.61 3.26 10.28
N ALA A 12 -5.88 2.94 10.48
CA ALA A 12 -6.60 1.94 9.70
C ALA A 12 -6.73 2.34 8.23
N VAL A 13 -7.01 3.62 7.95
CA VAL A 13 -7.02 4.15 6.58
C VAL A 13 -5.64 4.05 5.95
N LEU A 14 -4.59 4.48 6.66
CA LEU A 14 -3.21 4.41 6.17
C LEU A 14 -2.76 2.95 5.93
N ALA A 15 -3.10 2.03 6.83
CA ALA A 15 -2.81 0.61 6.66
C ALA A 15 -3.55 0.00 5.47
N SER A 16 -4.79 0.44 5.23
CA SER A 16 -5.57 0.03 4.05
C SER A 16 -4.93 0.54 2.77
N LEU A 17 -4.56 1.82 2.69
CA LEU A 17 -3.85 2.40 1.55
C LEU A 17 -2.50 1.73 1.29
N TRP A 18 -1.74 1.46 2.35
CA TRP A 18 -0.46 0.74 2.27
C TRP A 18 -0.64 -0.69 1.72
N SER A 19 -1.69 -1.38 2.16
CA SER A 19 -2.00 -2.73 1.69
C SER A 19 -2.49 -2.73 0.25
N LEU A 20 -3.26 -1.72 -0.16
CA LEU A 20 -3.65 -1.53 -1.56
C LEU A 20 -2.41 -1.31 -2.44
N LEU A 21 -1.48 -0.46 -2.00
CA LEU A 21 -0.22 -0.25 -2.73
C LEU A 21 0.59 -1.55 -2.86
N TYR A 22 0.67 -2.34 -1.79
CA TYR A 22 1.31 -3.66 -1.84
C TYR A 22 0.63 -4.60 -2.83
N LEU A 23 -0.70 -4.67 -2.85
CA LEU A 23 -1.44 -5.50 -3.80
C LEU A 23 -1.19 -5.09 -5.25
N LEU A 24 -1.17 -3.77 -5.52
CA LEU A 24 -0.83 -3.23 -6.84
C LEU A 24 0.58 -3.64 -7.26
N LEU A 25 1.58 -3.39 -6.41
CA LEU A 25 2.97 -3.72 -6.70
C LEU A 25 3.18 -5.23 -6.85
N ARG A 26 2.53 -6.04 -6.01
CA ARG A 26 2.60 -7.50 -6.10
C ARG A 26 2.00 -8.01 -7.42
N SER A 27 0.84 -7.48 -7.81
CA SER A 27 0.18 -7.82 -9.08
C SER A 27 1.09 -7.48 -10.26
N LEU A 28 1.73 -6.31 -10.23
CA LEU A 28 2.71 -5.91 -11.23
C LEU A 28 3.91 -6.86 -11.26
N VAL A 29 4.56 -7.14 -10.13
CA VAL A 29 5.75 -8.00 -10.12
C VAL A 29 5.47 -9.43 -10.62
N HIS A 30 4.26 -9.97 -10.36
CA HIS A 30 3.88 -11.32 -10.78
C HIS A 30 3.23 -11.37 -12.17
N TRP A 31 3.01 -10.24 -12.82
CA TRP A 31 2.36 -10.19 -14.12
C TRP A 31 3.27 -10.82 -15.19
N THR A 32 2.76 -11.85 -15.87
CA THR A 32 3.52 -12.58 -16.90
C THR A 32 3.64 -11.81 -18.21
N GLY A 33 2.85 -10.74 -18.40
CA GLY A 33 2.89 -9.87 -19.58
C GLY A 33 4.25 -9.22 -19.81
N TRP A 34 5.07 -9.01 -18.76
CA TRP A 34 6.45 -8.52 -18.89
C TRP A 34 7.33 -9.40 -19.78
N LYS A 35 7.03 -10.70 -19.85
CA LYS A 35 7.80 -11.66 -20.65
C LYS A 35 7.35 -11.71 -22.10
N GLN A 36 6.20 -11.09 -22.43
CA GLN A 36 5.59 -11.10 -23.76
C GLN A 36 5.91 -9.85 -24.60
N GLY A 37 6.78 -8.95 -24.12
CA GLY A 37 7.20 -7.77 -24.89
C GLY A 37 6.10 -6.72 -25.05
N VAL A 38 6.15 -5.96 -26.15
CA VAL A 38 5.22 -4.85 -26.46
C VAL A 38 3.76 -5.32 -26.59
N GLU A 39 3.52 -6.58 -26.97
CA GLU A 39 2.16 -7.15 -26.99
C GLU A 39 1.64 -7.42 -25.58
N GLY A 40 2.52 -7.79 -24.65
CA GLY A 40 2.20 -7.95 -23.24
C GLY A 40 1.72 -6.65 -22.61
N VAL A 41 2.29 -5.50 -22.99
CA VAL A 41 1.87 -4.16 -22.49
C VAL A 41 0.39 -3.86 -22.78
N LYS A 42 -0.17 -4.42 -23.85
CA LYS A 42 -1.60 -4.27 -24.18
C LYS A 42 -2.52 -5.12 -23.30
N GLN A 43 -1.99 -6.14 -22.64
CA GLN A 43 -2.72 -7.01 -21.71
C GLN A 43 -2.36 -6.67 -20.27
N LEU A 44 -2.48 -5.39 -19.88
CA LEU A 44 -2.32 -4.93 -18.51
C LEU A 44 -3.00 -5.92 -17.54
N PRO A 45 -2.37 -6.22 -16.39
CA PRO A 45 -2.91 -7.20 -15.48
C PRO A 45 -4.32 -6.76 -15.10
N SER A 46 -5.29 -7.65 -15.30
CA SER A 46 -6.60 -7.49 -14.69
C SER A 46 -6.33 -7.47 -13.19
N LEU A 47 -6.32 -6.27 -12.62
CA LEU A 47 -6.19 -6.09 -11.19
C LEU A 47 -7.36 -6.82 -10.57
N ASP A 48 -7.07 -7.97 -9.97
CA ASP A 48 -8.05 -8.82 -9.30
C ASP A 48 -8.40 -8.17 -7.96
N LEU A 49 -9.02 -6.99 -8.05
CA LEU A 49 -9.45 -6.19 -6.91
C LEU A 49 -10.73 -6.81 -6.36
N PRO A 50 -10.91 -6.78 -5.04
CA PRO A 50 -12.19 -7.15 -4.46
C PRO A 50 -13.33 -6.34 -5.10
N PRO A 51 -14.51 -6.96 -5.34
CA PRO A 51 -15.63 -6.27 -5.99
C PRO A 51 -16.02 -4.95 -5.33
N TRP A 52 -16.00 -4.90 -3.99
CA TRP A 52 -16.31 -3.70 -3.21
C TRP A 52 -15.35 -2.53 -3.49
N LEU A 53 -14.09 -2.81 -3.84
CA LEU A 53 -13.10 -1.78 -4.12
C LEU A 53 -13.25 -1.25 -5.56
N MET A 54 -13.64 -2.12 -6.50
CA MET A 54 -13.97 -1.69 -7.86
C MET A 54 -15.16 -0.74 -7.89
N GLU A 55 -16.18 -0.99 -7.07
CA GLU A 55 -17.34 -0.11 -6.92
C GLU A 55 -16.97 1.29 -6.39
N ILE A 56 -16.00 1.36 -5.48
CA ILE A 56 -15.54 2.63 -4.89
C ILE A 56 -14.63 3.42 -5.86
N LEU A 57 -13.72 2.73 -6.55
CA LEU A 57 -12.73 3.38 -7.42
C LEU A 57 -13.33 3.82 -8.76
N GLY A 58 -14.35 3.11 -9.25
CA GLY A 58 -15.00 3.40 -10.53
C GLY A 58 -14.11 3.12 -11.75
N ILE A 59 -14.75 3.00 -12.91
CA ILE A 59 -14.09 2.62 -14.18
C ILE A 59 -13.02 3.64 -14.60
N GLY A 60 -13.26 4.94 -14.38
CA GLY A 60 -12.33 6.00 -14.77
C GLY A 60 -11.00 6.01 -14.00
N TRP A 61 -10.95 5.43 -12.79
CA TRP A 61 -9.69 5.24 -12.08
C TRP A 61 -8.86 4.13 -12.71
N ILE A 62 -9.51 3.03 -13.12
CA ILE A 62 -8.85 1.88 -13.75
C ILE A 62 -8.20 2.31 -15.07
N GLU A 63 -8.91 3.08 -15.90
CA GLU A 63 -8.37 3.61 -17.17
C GLU A 63 -7.15 4.51 -16.95
N ARG A 64 -7.21 5.42 -15.96
CA ARG A 64 -6.07 6.30 -15.63
C ARG A 64 -4.88 5.52 -15.09
N PHE A 65 -5.14 4.55 -14.23
CA PHE A 65 -4.10 3.70 -13.67
C PHE A 65 -3.43 2.85 -14.76
N GLN A 66 -4.22 2.32 -15.70
CA GLN A 66 -3.72 1.61 -16.88
C GLN A 66 -2.89 2.50 -17.78
N ALA A 67 -3.30 3.76 -18.00
CA ALA A 67 -2.54 4.72 -18.80
C ALA A 67 -1.17 5.02 -18.17
N VAL A 68 -1.14 5.35 -16.87
CA VAL A 68 0.12 5.59 -16.15
C VAL A 68 1.01 4.35 -16.15
N LEU A 69 0.42 3.17 -15.99
CA LEU A 69 1.16 1.92 -16.06
C LEU A 69 1.73 1.64 -17.44
N ALA A 70 0.98 1.94 -18.51
CA ALA A 70 1.47 1.78 -19.87
C ALA A 70 2.68 2.69 -20.14
N ASP A 71 2.70 3.90 -19.58
CA ASP A 71 3.83 4.83 -19.70
C ASP A 71 5.07 4.32 -18.95
N TRP A 72 4.91 3.75 -17.76
CA TRP A 72 6.01 3.24 -16.93
C TRP A 72 6.45 1.81 -17.28
N ALA A 73 5.59 1.04 -17.94
CA ALA A 73 5.82 -0.35 -18.31
C ALA A 73 7.14 -0.59 -19.06
N PRO A 74 7.51 0.15 -20.12
CA PRO A 74 8.74 -0.12 -20.87
C PRO A 74 10.00 0.08 -20.03
N GLU A 75 10.06 1.11 -19.19
CA GLU A 75 11.20 1.37 -18.29
C GLU A 75 11.32 0.29 -17.21
N PHE A 76 10.19 -0.09 -16.61
CA PHE A 76 10.14 -1.14 -15.62
C PHE A 76 10.52 -2.51 -16.21
N GLN A 77 10.06 -2.81 -17.43
CA GLN A 77 10.41 -4.03 -18.15
C GLN A 77 11.91 -4.11 -18.44
N ALA A 78 12.52 -3.03 -18.92
CA ALA A 78 13.96 -2.97 -19.17
C ALA A 78 14.77 -3.19 -17.88
N TRP A 79 14.33 -2.58 -16.77
CA TRP A 79 14.95 -2.78 -15.47
C TRP A 79 14.81 -4.22 -14.97
N VAL A 80 13.61 -4.82 -15.02
CA VAL A 80 13.38 -6.21 -14.60
C VAL A 80 14.17 -7.21 -15.46
N GLN A 81 14.24 -7.00 -16.78
CA GLN A 81 14.99 -7.88 -17.68
C GLN A 81 16.51 -7.74 -17.54
N SER A 82 17.02 -6.64 -16.96
CA SER A 82 18.45 -6.45 -16.76
C SER A 82 19.05 -7.33 -15.65
N TRP A 83 18.22 -8.08 -14.90
CA TRP A 83 18.68 -8.95 -13.81
C TRP A 83 18.06 -10.36 -13.90
N PRO A 84 18.86 -11.44 -13.82
CA PRO A 84 18.37 -12.81 -14.02
C PRO A 84 17.45 -13.35 -12.89
N ASP A 85 17.50 -12.79 -11.68
CA ASP A 85 16.76 -13.30 -10.50
C ASP A 85 15.92 -12.24 -9.75
N VAL A 86 15.66 -11.08 -10.37
CA VAL A 86 15.01 -9.95 -9.67
C VAL A 86 13.60 -10.29 -9.16
N SER A 87 12.83 -11.14 -9.82
CA SER A 87 11.44 -11.37 -9.41
C SER A 87 11.30 -12.00 -8.01
N ALA A 88 12.21 -12.91 -7.64
CA ALA A 88 12.17 -13.57 -6.33
C ALA A 88 12.61 -12.60 -5.22
N TRP A 89 13.67 -11.84 -5.47
CA TRP A 89 14.17 -10.84 -4.52
C TRP A 89 13.18 -9.68 -4.34
N LEU A 90 12.58 -9.20 -5.43
CA LEU A 90 11.59 -8.12 -5.42
C LEU A 90 10.30 -8.55 -4.71
N SER A 91 9.87 -9.80 -4.91
CA SER A 91 8.73 -10.36 -4.19
C SER A 91 9.00 -10.47 -2.70
N ALA A 92 10.19 -10.95 -2.30
CA ALA A 92 10.58 -10.99 -0.90
C ALA A 92 10.65 -9.57 -0.31
N ALA A 93 11.29 -8.62 -1.00
CA ALA A 93 11.38 -7.23 -0.59
C ALA A 93 10.00 -6.57 -0.44
N LEU A 94 9.04 -6.87 -1.32
CA LEU A 94 7.66 -6.40 -1.21
C LEU A 94 6.94 -6.95 0.02
N VAL A 95 7.09 -8.25 0.31
CA VAL A 95 6.48 -8.87 1.50
C VAL A 95 7.07 -8.29 2.78
N TRP A 96 8.40 -8.19 2.86
CA TRP A 96 9.09 -7.60 4.00
C TRP A 96 8.77 -6.11 4.15
N GLY A 97 8.75 -5.36 3.05
CA GLY A 97 8.40 -3.94 3.04
C GLY A 97 6.96 -3.70 3.49
N TRP A 98 6.02 -4.54 3.03
CA TRP A 98 4.63 -4.49 3.48
C TRP A 98 4.53 -4.73 4.99
N GLY A 99 5.15 -5.81 5.49
CA GLY A 99 5.15 -6.17 6.90
C GLY A 99 5.81 -5.11 7.79
N LEU A 100 6.95 -4.55 7.37
CA LEU A 100 7.62 -3.46 8.07
C LEU A 100 6.74 -2.21 8.13
N GLY A 101 6.10 -1.83 7.02
CA GLY A 101 5.19 -0.68 7.00
C GLY A 101 4.00 -0.84 7.95
N LEU A 102 3.37 -2.02 7.97
CA LEU A 102 2.30 -2.32 8.95
C LEU A 102 2.82 -2.31 10.39
N GLY A 103 4.00 -2.87 10.64
CA GLY A 103 4.64 -2.86 11.95
C GLY A 103 4.92 -1.43 12.45
N LEU A 104 5.43 -0.55 11.58
CA LEU A 104 5.67 0.86 11.91
C LEU A 104 4.37 1.61 12.19
N LEU A 105 3.31 1.38 11.41
CA LEU A 105 1.99 1.97 11.66
C LEU A 105 1.41 1.51 13.01
N ALA A 106 1.56 0.22 13.34
CA ALA A 106 1.13 -0.31 14.63
C ALA A 106 1.92 0.30 15.79
N LEU A 107 3.25 0.42 15.67
CA LEU A 107 4.11 1.07 16.66
C LEU A 107 3.73 2.55 16.84
N ALA A 108 3.45 3.28 15.76
CA ALA A 108 2.98 4.65 15.81
C ALA A 108 1.63 4.77 16.57
N GLY A 109 0.71 3.82 16.36
CA GLY A 109 -0.56 3.77 17.09
C GLY A 109 -0.40 3.49 18.58
N LEU A 110 0.50 2.58 18.94
CA LEU A 110 0.82 2.29 20.35
C LEU A 110 1.45 3.50 21.03
N LEU A 111 2.46 4.12 20.40
CA LEU A 111 3.12 5.32 20.92
C LEU A 111 2.14 6.49 21.05
N GLY A 112 1.31 6.73 20.03
CA GLY A 112 0.26 7.75 20.08
C GLY A 112 -0.75 7.50 21.21
N SER A 113 -1.14 6.25 21.44
CA SER A 113 -2.04 5.90 22.56
C SER A 113 -1.40 6.16 23.93
N VAL A 114 -0.10 5.88 24.08
CA VAL A 114 0.66 6.21 25.30
C VAL A 114 0.68 7.72 25.54
N LEU A 115 0.96 8.52 24.50
CA LEU A 115 0.97 9.98 24.58
C LEU A 115 -0.39 10.56 24.94
N ILE A 116 -1.48 10.05 24.35
CA ILE A 116 -2.84 10.48 24.70
C ILE A 116 -3.13 10.22 26.19
N ARG A 117 -2.78 9.03 26.70
CA ARG A 117 -2.97 8.70 28.11
C ARG A 117 -2.12 9.58 29.03
N ALA A 118 -0.88 9.88 28.64
CA ALA A 118 0.00 10.76 29.40
C ALA A 118 -0.56 12.21 29.46
N GLY A 119 -1.03 12.73 28.33
CA GLY A 119 -1.66 14.05 28.24
C GLY A 119 -2.93 14.18 29.09
N GLN A 120 -3.81 13.17 29.05
CA GLN A 120 -5.02 13.13 29.88
C GLN A 120 -4.71 13.13 31.38
N ARG A 121 -3.67 12.39 31.79
CA ARG A 121 -3.21 12.38 33.19
C ARG A 121 -2.63 13.72 33.62
N LEU A 122 -1.96 14.44 32.73
CA LEU A 122 -1.43 15.77 33.00
C LEU A 122 -2.56 16.80 33.14
N GLN A 123 -3.54 16.82 32.23
CA GLN A 123 -4.70 17.71 32.31
C GLN A 123 -5.50 17.51 33.61
N ALA A 124 -5.76 16.26 33.99
CA ALA A 124 -6.48 15.96 35.23
C ALA A 124 -5.73 16.46 36.49
N ARG A 125 -4.39 16.53 36.45
CA ARG A 125 -3.59 17.07 37.56
C ARG A 125 -3.59 18.59 37.62
N THR A 126 -3.76 19.27 36.49
CA THR A 126 -3.83 20.73 36.43
C THR A 126 -5.21 21.27 36.77
N GLU A 127 -6.28 20.54 36.49
CA GLU A 127 -7.66 20.93 36.83
C GLU A 127 -8.07 20.60 38.28
N GLY A 128 -7.36 19.67 38.93
CA GLY A 128 -7.57 19.29 40.32
C GLY A 128 -6.81 20.15 41.35
N ARG A 129 -6.24 21.28 40.93
CA ARG A 129 -5.62 22.31 41.78
C ARG A 129 -6.40 23.61 41.67
#